data_AF-A0A0B5AW28-F1
#
_entry.id   AF-A0A0B5AW28-F1
#
_cell.length_a   1.000
_cell.length_b   1.000
_cell.length_c   1.000
_cell.angle_alpha   90.00
_cell.angle_beta   90.00
_cell.angle_gamma   90.00
#
_symmetry.space_group_name_H-M   'P 1'
#
loop_
_entity.id
_entity.type
_entity.pdbx_description
1 polymer ?
#
loop_
_entity_poly.entity_id
_entity_poly.type
_entity_poly.pdbx_seq_one_letter_code
_entity_poly.pdbx_strand_id
1 'polypeptide(L)'
;MNQFSTISALFDHLISTDSFRSLLEKHNYTDVSRKFSVRDLIDFLMAAALEKWDGYRDGADKMSSLQLNAVHYSTISKKIAEVPYELAKDLFHLLVSQCNRAQSRSKMRYY
;
A
#
# COMPACT_ATOMS: atom_id res chain seq x y z
N MET A 1 -12.79 -10.48 10.23
CA MET A 1 -12.16 -9.32 9.54
C MET A 1 -11.14 -8.74 10.51
N ASN A 2 -9.84 -8.84 10.20
CA ASN A 2 -8.78 -8.27 11.04
C ASN A 2 -8.53 -6.80 10.65
N GLN A 3 -7.82 -6.03 11.49
CA GLN A 3 -7.59 -4.59 11.26
C GLN A 3 -6.93 -4.33 9.91
N PHE A 4 -5.99 -5.19 9.51
CA PHE A 4 -5.34 -5.16 8.21
C PHE A 4 -6.35 -5.25 7.05
N SER A 5 -7.23 -6.25 7.04
CA SER A 5 -8.23 -6.45 5.97
C SER A 5 -9.16 -5.25 5.79
N THR A 6 -9.49 -4.54 6.88
CA THR A 6 -10.29 -3.31 6.79
C THR A 6 -9.49 -2.18 6.14
N ILE A 7 -8.22 -2.00 6.51
CA ILE A 7 -7.37 -0.94 5.94
C ILE A 7 -7.03 -1.20 4.47
N SER A 8 -6.74 -2.45 4.09
CA SER A 8 -6.48 -2.79 2.68
C SER A 8 -7.74 -2.56 1.82
N ALA A 9 -8.93 -2.92 2.31
CA ALA A 9 -10.19 -2.61 1.62
C ALA A 9 -10.46 -1.09 1.50
N LEU A 10 -10.11 -0.31 2.53
CA LEU A 10 -10.20 1.16 2.46
C LEU A 10 -9.23 1.74 1.42
N PHE A 11 -8.02 1.18 1.31
CA PHE A 11 -7.06 1.58 0.27
C PHE A 11 -7.67 1.39 -1.12
N ASP A 12 -8.24 0.22 -1.40
CA ASP A 12 -8.92 -0.08 -2.67
C ASP A 12 -10.11 0.85 -2.96
N HIS A 13 -10.85 1.23 -1.92
CA HIS A 13 -11.96 2.16 -2.07
C HIS A 13 -11.50 3.59 -2.34
N LEU A 14 -10.40 4.04 -1.72
CA LEU A 14 -9.89 5.41 -1.86
C LEU A 14 -9.10 5.61 -3.15
N ILE A 15 -8.38 4.60 -3.60
CA ILE A 15 -7.53 4.65 -4.77
C ILE A 15 -8.01 3.63 -5.79
N SER A 16 -8.61 4.13 -6.88
CA SER A 16 -8.96 3.26 -8.00
C SER A 16 -7.71 2.66 -8.65
N THR A 17 -7.86 1.46 -9.21
CA THR A 17 -6.81 0.77 -9.97
C THR A 17 -6.21 1.67 -11.06
N ASP A 18 -7.04 2.46 -11.76
CA ASP A 18 -6.57 3.37 -12.80
C ASP A 18 -5.71 4.51 -12.22
N SER A 19 -6.12 5.10 -11.10
CA SER A 19 -5.35 6.17 -10.44
C SER A 19 -4.01 5.63 -9.95
N PHE A 20 -4.01 4.42 -9.40
CA PHE A 20 -2.78 3.74 -8.98
C PHE A 20 -1.86 3.46 -10.17
N ARG A 21 -2.41 2.96 -11.29
CA ARG A 21 -1.65 2.71 -12.50
C ARG A 21 -1.05 4.00 -13.09
N SER A 22 -1.84 5.06 -13.21
CA SER A 22 -1.35 6.36 -13.69
C SER A 22 -0.24 6.92 -12.79
N LEU A 23 -0.30 6.64 -11.49
CA LEU A 23 0.77 7.01 -10.57
C LEU A 23 2.08 6.23 -10.86
N LEU A 24 2.00 4.92 -11.10
CA LEU A 24 3.17 4.12 -11.48
C LEU A 24 3.78 4.61 -12.80
N GLU A 25 2.93 4.87 -13.79
CA GLU A 25 3.32 5.39 -15.11
C GLU A 25 3.99 6.77 -15.02
N LYS A 26 3.47 7.68 -14.17
CA LYS A 26 4.07 9.00 -13.90
C LYS A 26 5.54 8.90 -13.44
N HIS A 27 5.86 7.87 -12.65
CA HIS A 27 7.20 7.63 -12.13
C HIS A 27 8.04 6.69 -13.01
N ASN A 28 7.56 6.37 -14.23
CA ASN A 28 8.16 5.39 -15.13
C ASN A 28 8.45 4.04 -14.45
N TYR A 29 7.64 3.68 -13.44
CA TYR A 29 7.81 2.46 -12.68
C TYR A 29 6.94 1.35 -13.27
N THR A 30 7.55 0.21 -13.55
CA THR A 30 6.82 -0.99 -13.99
C THR A 30 7.21 -2.16 -13.09
N ASP A 31 6.21 -2.90 -12.61
CA ASP A 31 6.42 -4.14 -11.87
C ASP A 31 7.06 -5.20 -12.79
N VAL A 32 8.39 -5.36 -12.68
CA VAL A 32 9.14 -6.39 -13.44
C VAL A 32 8.94 -7.78 -12.82
N SER A 33 8.80 -7.84 -11.50
CA SER A 33 8.60 -9.08 -10.76
C SER A 33 7.13 -9.50 -10.79
N ARG A 34 6.86 -10.70 -11.33
CA ARG A 34 5.54 -11.34 -11.25
C ARG A 34 5.19 -11.89 -9.87
N LYS A 35 6.18 -11.98 -8.97
CA LYS A 35 6.02 -12.60 -7.65
C LYS A 35 5.69 -11.60 -6.54
N PHE A 36 5.99 -10.31 -6.73
CA PHE A 36 5.80 -9.30 -5.69
C PHE A 36 5.68 -7.91 -6.33
N SER A 37 4.46 -7.40 -6.34
CA SER A 37 4.06 -6.11 -6.93
C SER A 37 4.28 -4.94 -5.97
N VAL A 38 4.16 -3.70 -6.46
CA VAL A 38 4.13 -2.51 -5.58
C VAL A 38 2.95 -2.59 -4.61
N ARG A 39 1.81 -3.14 -5.04
CA ARG A 39 0.65 -3.32 -4.16
C ARG A 39 0.97 -4.28 -3.02
N ASP A 40 1.62 -5.42 -3.30
CA ASP A 40 2.05 -6.36 -2.26
C ASP A 40 3.00 -5.69 -1.25
N LEU A 41 3.88 -4.81 -1.73
CA LEU A 41 4.75 -4.02 -0.85
C LEU A 41 3.96 -3.05 0.02
N ILE A 42 2.96 -2.35 -0.53
CA ILE A 42 2.11 -1.43 0.24
C ILE A 42 1.33 -2.19 1.31
N ASP A 43 0.74 -3.35 0.97
CA ASP A 43 0.04 -4.20 1.93
C ASP A 43 0.99 -4.71 3.02
N PHE A 44 2.21 -5.10 2.67
CA PHE A 44 3.25 -5.46 3.64
C PHE A 44 3.55 -4.30 4.60
N LEU A 45 3.74 -3.07 4.10
CA LEU A 45 4.05 -1.90 4.93
C LEU A 45 2.88 -1.50 5.83
N MET A 46 1.64 -1.59 5.33
CA MET A 46 0.44 -1.34 6.14
C MET A 46 0.29 -2.38 7.25
N ALA A 47 0.46 -3.65 6.93
CA ALA A 47 0.44 -4.73 7.93
C ALA A 47 1.55 -4.56 8.98
N ALA A 48 2.77 -4.27 8.55
CA ALA A 48 3.90 -4.03 9.43
C ALA A 48 3.64 -2.86 10.40
N ALA A 49 3.00 -1.79 9.93
CA ALA A 49 2.64 -0.64 10.75
C ALA A 49 1.54 -0.97 11.78
N LEU A 50 0.55 -1.78 11.41
CA LEU A 50 -0.56 -2.15 12.30
C LEU A 50 -0.14 -3.15 13.37
N GLU A 51 0.58 -4.19 12.96
CA GLU A 51 1.02 -5.29 13.82
C GLU A 51 2.36 -5.00 14.49
N LYS A 52 2.96 -3.83 14.22
CA LYS A 52 4.23 -3.34 14.80
C LYS A 52 5.37 -4.36 14.65
N TRP A 53 5.59 -4.82 13.42
CA TRP A 53 6.66 -5.78 13.13
C TRP A 53 8.04 -5.15 13.33
N ASP A 54 8.99 -5.94 13.85
CA ASP A 54 10.32 -5.46 14.24
C ASP A 54 11.25 -5.22 13.03
N GLY A 55 10.87 -5.74 11.85
CA GLY A 55 11.61 -5.52 10.60
C GLY A 55 11.19 -6.47 9.49
N TYR A 56 11.91 -6.45 8.37
CA TYR A 56 11.55 -7.23 7.17
C TYR A 56 11.57 -8.74 7.39
N ARG A 57 12.47 -9.25 8.24
CA ARG A 57 12.55 -10.69 8.53
C ARG A 57 11.35 -11.14 9.35
N ASP A 58 11.09 -10.46 10.46
CA ASP A 58 9.92 -10.70 11.31
C ASP A 58 8.62 -10.57 10.52
N GLY A 59 8.52 -9.54 9.68
CA GLY A 59 7.37 -9.36 8.80
C GLY A 59 7.19 -10.49 7.80
N ALA A 60 8.25 -10.92 7.11
CA ALA A 60 8.20 -12.01 6.14
C ALA A 60 7.66 -13.31 6.75
N ASP A 61 8.05 -13.63 8.00
CA ASP A 61 7.56 -14.81 8.71
C ASP A 61 6.07 -14.69 9.10
N LYS A 62 5.57 -13.46 9.30
CA LYS A 62 4.20 -13.16 9.71
C LYS A 62 3.23 -12.95 8.53
N MET A 63 3.71 -12.71 7.31
CA MET A 63 2.86 -12.43 6.13
C MET A 63 1.77 -13.49 5.90
N SER A 64 2.13 -14.77 6.00
CA SER A 64 1.20 -15.88 5.78
C SER A 64 0.01 -15.87 6.75
N SER A 65 0.20 -15.38 7.98
CA SER A 65 -0.86 -15.29 8.98
C SER A 65 -1.93 -14.24 8.62
N LEU A 66 -1.57 -13.26 7.79
CA LEU A 66 -2.46 -12.21 7.29
C LEU A 66 -2.98 -12.45 5.87
N GLN A 67 -2.76 -13.66 5.32
CA GLN A 67 -3.11 -14.01 3.94
C GLN A 67 -2.43 -13.11 2.89
N LEU A 68 -1.28 -12.52 3.25
CA LEU A 68 -0.45 -11.78 2.32
C LEU A 68 0.35 -12.73 1.43
N ASN A 69 0.81 -12.20 0.29
CA ASN A 69 1.71 -12.90 -0.61
C ASN A 69 3.11 -13.06 0.03
N ALA A 70 3.29 -14.15 0.78
CA ALA A 70 4.50 -14.40 1.55
C ALA A 70 5.72 -14.61 0.64
N VAL A 71 6.72 -13.77 0.81
CA VAL A 71 8.00 -13.83 0.10
C VAL A 71 9.15 -13.73 1.08
N HIS A 72 10.33 -14.19 0.67
CA HIS A 72 11.53 -14.06 1.48
C HIS A 72 11.87 -12.57 1.73
N TYR A 73 12.36 -12.24 2.92
CA TYR A 73 12.64 -10.84 3.33
C TYR A 73 13.58 -10.10 2.36
N SER A 74 14.48 -10.81 1.68
CA SER A 74 15.36 -10.20 0.67
C SER A 74 14.61 -9.73 -0.57
N THR A 75 13.49 -10.36 -0.93
CA THR A 75 12.59 -9.89 -2.00
C THR A 75 11.93 -8.58 -1.61
N ILE A 76 11.46 -8.48 -0.36
CA ILE A 76 10.85 -7.26 0.19
C ILE A 76 11.86 -6.12 0.19
N SER A 77 13.06 -6.37 0.74
CA SER A 77 14.13 -5.38 0.81
C SER A 77 14.58 -4.91 -0.58
N LYS A 78 14.71 -5.82 -1.55
CA LYS A 78 15.04 -5.45 -2.94
C LYS A 78 13.94 -4.59 -3.55
N LYS A 79 12.67 -4.98 -3.35
CA LYS A 79 11.53 -4.21 -3.87
C LYS A 79 11.50 -2.79 -3.31
N ILE A 80 11.71 -2.64 -2.01
CA ILE A 80 11.79 -1.31 -1.36
C ILE A 80 12.91 -0.47 -1.98
N ALA A 81 14.06 -1.06 -2.26
CA ALA A 81 15.17 -0.35 -2.89
C ALA A 81 14.88 0.02 -4.37
N GLU A 82 14.03 -0.74 -5.06
CA GLU A 82 13.61 -0.47 -6.43
C GLU A 82 12.51 0.59 -6.54
N VAL A 83 11.60 0.68 -5.56
CA VAL A 83 10.50 1.65 -5.59
C VAL A 83 11.04 3.06 -5.31
N PRO A 84 10.84 4.03 -6.23
CA PRO A 84 11.27 5.41 -6.00
C PRO A 84 10.56 6.05 -4.81
N TYR A 85 11.30 6.85 -4.02
CA TYR A 85 10.73 7.57 -2.88
C TYR A 85 9.57 8.49 -3.30
N GLU A 86 9.70 9.13 -4.46
CA GLU A 86 8.77 10.07 -5.06
C GLU A 86 7.43 9.40 -5.38
N LEU A 87 7.45 8.10 -5.72
CA LEU A 87 6.25 7.30 -5.93
C LEU A 87 5.49 7.13 -4.62
N ALA A 88 6.18 6.73 -3.54
CA ALA A 88 5.57 6.59 -2.23
C ALA A 88 5.04 7.93 -1.68
N LYS A 89 5.76 9.02 -1.92
CA LYS A 89 5.35 10.38 -1.55
C LYS A 89 4.08 10.80 -2.27
N ASP A 90 4.01 10.64 -3.59
CA ASP A 90 2.83 10.99 -4.37
C ASP A 90 1.63 10.10 -4.05
N LEU A 91 1.87 8.81 -3.74
CA LEU A 91 0.83 7.90 -3.26
C LEU A 91 0.21 8.43 -1.96
N PHE A 92 1.05 8.85 -1.01
CA PHE A 92 0.58 9.42 0.25
C PHE A 92 -0.23 10.71 0.01
N HIS A 93 0.23 11.60 -0.86
CA HIS A 93 -0.53 12.79 -1.23
C HIS A 93 -1.89 12.43 -1.86
N LEU A 94 -1.94 11.41 -2.72
CA LEU A 94 -3.18 10.93 -3.32
C LEU A 94 -4.14 10.43 -2.23
N LEU A 95 -3.68 9.58 -1.30
CA LEU A 95 -4.49 9.09 -0.17
C LEU A 95 -5.10 10.24 0.65
N VAL A 96 -4.26 11.19 1.07
CA VAL A 96 -4.71 12.35 1.87
C VAL A 96 -5.73 13.19 1.10
N SER A 97 -5.52 13.41 -0.20
CA SER A 97 -6.45 14.18 -1.04
C SER A 97 -7.84 13.52 -1.12
N GLN A 98 -7.90 12.19 -1.20
CA GLN A 98 -9.15 11.43 -1.26
C GLN A 98 -9.88 11.46 0.08
N CYS A 99 -9.15 11.30 1.19
CA CYS A 99 -9.70 11.44 2.53
C CYS A 99 -10.30 12.83 2.75
N ASN A 100 -9.59 13.89 2.37
CA ASN A 100 -10.07 15.27 2.48
C ASN A 100 -11.34 15.49 1.64
N ARG A 101 -11.38 14.96 0.41
CA ARG A 101 -12.56 15.05 -0.45
C ARG A 101 -13.77 14.32 0.15
N ALA A 102 -13.56 13.15 0.73
CA ALA A 102 -14.62 12.40 1.40
C ALA A 102 -15.19 13.17 2.60
N GLN A 103 -14.32 13.78 3.41
CA GLN A 103 -14.73 14.60 4.55
C GLN A 103 -15.46 15.90 4.15
N SER A 104 -15.04 16.55 3.06
CA SER A 104 -15.75 17.74 2.55
C SER A 104 -17.14 17.40 2.03
N ARG A 105 -17.30 16.26 1.34
CA ARG A 105 -18.61 15.80 0.85
C ARG A 105 -19.56 15.39 1.98
N SER A 106 -19.04 14.80 3.07
CA SER A 106 -19.87 14.45 4.22
C SER A 106 -20.35 15.69 4.98
N LYS A 107 -19.50 16.71 5.15
CA LYS A 107 -19.90 17.99 5.77
C LYS A 107 -20.98 18.73 4.99
N MET A 108 -20.94 18.70 3.65
CA MET A 108 -21.94 19.38 2.81
C MET A 108 -23.33 18.70 2.84
N ARG A 109 -23.42 17.47 3.35
CA ARG A 109 -24.66 16.69 3.42
C ARG A 109 -25.49 16.96 4.70
N TYR A 110 -24.93 17.75 5.62
CA TYR A 110 -25.58 18.19 6.86
C TYR A 110 -25.94 19.68 6.87
N TYR A 111 -25.89 20.34 5.70
CA TYR A 111 -26.35 21.71 5.48
C TYR A 111 -27.51 21.74 4.49
#